data_AF-A0A085JG34-F1
#
_entry.id   AF-A0A085JG34-F1
#
_cell.length_a   1.000
_cell.length_b   1.000
_cell.length_c   1.000
_cell.angle_alpha   90.00
_cell.angle_beta   90.00
_cell.angle_gamma   90.00
#
_symmetry.space_group_name_H-M   'P 1'
#
loop_
_entity.id
_entity.type
_entity.pdbx_description
1 polymer ?
#
loop_
_entity_poly.entity_id
_entity_poly.type
_entity_poly.pdbx_seq_one_letter_code
_entity_poly.pdbx_strand_id
1 'polypeptide(L)' 'RGEDRALLKQRDKLYRSARQAHPERWSGRTRNWQPEGPVTLNPDREKQAA' A
#
# COMPACT_ATOMS: atom_id res chain seq x y z
N ARG A 1 15.82 3.94 -6.27
CA ARG A 1 15.36 2.65 -6.84
C ARG A 1 13.94 2.41 -6.33
N GLY A 2 13.01 2.00 -7.20
CA GLY A 2 11.59 1.73 -6.89
C GLY A 2 11.33 0.27 -6.53
N GLU A 3 11.98 -0.20 -5.47
CA GLU A 3 11.87 -1.58 -4.97
C GLU A 3 10.63 -1.79 -4.06
N ASP A 4 9.98 -0.69 -3.69
CA ASP A 4 8.74 -0.64 -2.91
C ASP A 4 7.64 -1.50 -3.55
N ARG A 5 7.45 -1.40 -4.86
CA ARG A 5 6.40 -2.16 -5.57
C ARG A 5 6.59 -3.67 -5.45
N ALA A 6 7.82 -4.14 -5.61
CA ALA A 6 8.14 -5.57 -5.50
C ALA A 6 7.96 -6.07 -4.07
N LEU A 7 8.43 -5.29 -3.09
CA LEU A 7 8.29 -5.61 -1.67
C LEU A 7 6.81 -5.65 -1.24
N LEU A 8 6.02 -4.66 -1.64
CA LEU A 8 4.59 -4.59 -1.34
C LEU A 8 3.82 -5.77 -1.94
N LYS A 9 4.15 -6.19 -3.17
CA LYS A 9 3.56 -7.39 -3.80
C LYS A 9 3.89 -8.67 -3.01
N GLN A 10 5.12 -8.80 -2.51
CA GLN A 10 5.51 -9.95 -1.70
C GLN A 10 4.74 -9.97 -0.36
N ARG A 11 4.56 -8.80 0.27
CA ARG A 11 3.79 -8.68 1.52
C ARG A 11 2.32 -9.06 1.32
N ASP A 12 1.70 -8.62 0.22
CA ASP A 12 0.33 -9.00 -0.12
C ASP A 12 0.17 -10.52 -0.22
N LYS A 13 1.08 -11.19 -0.95
CA LYS A 13 1.07 -12.66 -1.06
C LYS A 13 1.21 -13.35 0.29
N LEU A 14 2.14 -12.89 1.13
CA LEU A 14 2.38 -13.45 2.46
C LEU A 14 1.14 -13.33 3.35
N TYR A 15 0.54 -12.14 3.42
CA TYR A 15 -0.60 -11.86 4.29
C TYR A 15 -1.86 -12.61 3.82
N ARG A 16 -2.08 -12.75 2.51
CA ARG A 16 -3.18 -13.57 1.98
C ARG A 16 -3.03 -15.03 2.36
N SER A 17 -1.82 -15.57 2.25
CA SER A 17 -1.52 -16.97 2.61
C SER A 17 -1.71 -17.18 4.12
N ALA A 18 -1.23 -16.27 4.95
CA ALA A 18 -1.41 -16.32 6.40
C ALA A 18 -2.88 -16.23 6.83
N ARG A 19 -3.69 -15.41 6.14
CA ARG A 19 -5.14 -15.35 6.37
C ARG A 19 -5.85 -16.65 5.98
N GLN A 20 -5.46 -17.25 4.86
CA GLN A 20 -6.03 -18.55 4.44
C GLN A 20 -5.70 -19.67 5.43
N ALA A 21 -4.50 -19.65 6.01
CA ALA A 21 -4.07 -20.66 6.97
C ALA A 21 -4.78 -20.53 8.33
N HIS A 22 -5.07 -19.30 8.77
CA HIS A 22 -5.63 -19.03 10.10
C HIS A 22 -6.74 -17.98 10.05
N PRO A 23 -7.87 -18.23 9.38
CA PRO A 23 -8.94 -17.25 9.22
C PRO A 23 -9.51 -16.74 10.55
N GLU A 24 -9.48 -17.55 11.61
CA GLU A 24 -9.94 -17.21 12.96
C GLU A 24 -9.20 -16.03 13.59
N ARG A 25 -7.96 -15.76 13.17
CA ARG A 25 -7.17 -14.63 13.68
C ARG A 25 -7.45 -13.31 12.97
N TRP A 26 -8.25 -13.32 11.91
CA TRP A 26 -8.48 -12.15 11.07
C TRP A 26 -9.94 -11.74 11.14
N SER A 27 -10.20 -10.53 11.61
CA SER A 27 -11.55 -9.95 11.64
C SER A 27 -12.08 -9.57 10.24
N GLY A 28 -11.25 -9.64 9.20
CA GLY A 28 -11.66 -9.28 7.85
C GLY A 28 -10.55 -9.33 6.81
N ARG A 29 -10.56 -8.35 5.90
CA ARG A 29 -9.61 -8.30 4.77
C ARG A 29 -8.20 -7.98 5.27
N THR A 30 -7.20 -8.44 4.51
CA THR A 30 -5.81 -8.06 4.74
C THR A 30 -5.62 -6.58 4.41
N ARG A 31 -4.56 -5.97 4.99
CA ARG A 31 -4.17 -4.58 4.70
C ARG A 31 -4.04 -4.34 3.19
N ASN A 32 -4.37 -3.12 2.75
CA ASN A 32 -4.08 -2.67 1.38
C ASN A 32 -2.56 -2.51 1.22
N TRP A 33 -1.98 -3.29 0.30
CA TRP A 33 -0.56 -3.27 -0.03
C TRP A 33 -0.30 -2.64 -1.41
N GLN A 34 -1.20 -1.79 -1.90
CA GLN A 34 -0.91 -0.98 -3.09
C GLN A 34 0.10 0.12 -2.73
N PRO A 35 1.01 0.49 -3.66
CA PRO A 35 1.88 1.63 -3.46
C PRO A 35 1.03 2.90 -3.34
N GLU A 36 1.35 3.73 -2.36
CA GLU A 36 0.77 5.06 -2.27
C GLU A 36 1.30 5.93 -3.43
N GLY A 37 0.45 6.84 -3.90
CA GLY A 37 0.81 7.77 -4.97
C GLY A 37 1.98 8.68 -4.57
N PRO A 38 2.57 9.39 -5.54
CA PRO A 38 3.58 10.40 -5.23
C PRO A 38 2.98 11.46 -4.31
N VAL A 39 3.71 11.81 -3.25
CA VAL A 39 3.37 12.91 -2.35
C VAL A 39 4.43 14.00 -2.49
N THR A 40 3.97 15.24 -2.55
CA THR A 40 4.84 16.42 -2.62
C THR A 40 4.87 17.09 -1.26
N LEU A 41 6.06 17.26 -0.67
CA LEU A 41 6.22 18.00 0.57
C LEU A 41 6.29 19.49 0.24
N ASN A 42 5.36 20.28 0.76
CA ASN A 42 5.19 21.71 0.43
C ASN A 42 5.00 21.91 -1.09
N PRO A 43 3.79 21.68 -1.63
CA PRO A 43 3.51 22.17 -2.97
C PRO A 43 3.76 23.68 -2.96
N ASP A 44 4.70 24.16 -3.78
CA ASP A 44 4.66 25.56 -4.20
C ASP A 44 3.23 25.79 -4.63
N ARG A 45 2.55 26.78 -4.05
CA ARG A 45 1.15 27.09 -4.38
C ARG A 45 1.09 27.18 -5.90
N GLU A 46 0.62 26.12 -6.55
CA GLU A 46 0.40 26.13 -7.98
C GLU A 46 -0.54 27.31 -8.16
N LYS A 47 -0.01 28.35 -8.81
CA LYS A 47 -0.73 29.59 -9.06
C LYS A 47 -2.08 29.15 -9.61
N GLN A 48 -3.14 29.35 -8.84
CA GLN A 48 -4.48 29.29 -9.41
C GLN A 48 -4.49 30.35 -10.50
N ALA A 49 -4.37 29.90 -11.74
CA ALA A 49 -4.63 30.74 -12.89
C ALA A 49 -6.14 31.04 -12.87
N ALA A 50 -6.41 32.35 -12.82
CA ALA A 50 -7.68 33.09 -12.90
C ALA A 50 -8.99 32.28 -12.97
#